data_AF-A0AAE8ZUS3-F1
#
_entry.id   AF-A0AAE8ZUS3-F1
#
_cell.length_a   1.000
_cell.length_b   1.000
_cell.length_c   1.000
_cell.angle_alpha   90.00
_cell.angle_beta   90.00
_cell.angle_gamma   90.00
#
_symmetry.space_group_name_H-M   'P 1'
#
loop_
_entity.id
_entity.type
_entity.pdbx_description
1 polymer ?
#
loop_
_entity_poly.entity_id
_entity_poly.type
_entity_poly.pdbx_seq_one_letter_code
_entity_poly.pdbx_strand_id
1 'polypeptide(L)'
;MSDEAFRSRFHLNDADNKCAGRERRMKIKSEINEKWPEIGVQFEPDLWRRKYREDHVEKFNDSVEFLQNVTGISQEDAEEKILNDLIRITFVETNLTVNGQQNAEQLFANLLLAINEEQEIPFKSAQELADFCDSMPLNFRKEAKLYRNTGVQGRRLIQELKRKLTRGDVIDCDSLDQIFENFRKTIHVDEELKNFTEQEAQLDYSSLFYISKTIPGFVYDKASGRLGLSPDADRSLLLNAPIFTDTINSSHPLKLDLSRTVDACAINACTTYPDRQQFYFADEHLRGVRSAMFWKKPSNRTSVMESNFTSIHSCISPNNPRLQVETFRIEPTKLCLVDADFERAKENIDKRKSQSFEKFFAVYGNLNKEEAGEDQKEMEAADDV
;
A
#
# COMPACT_ATOMS: atom_id res chain seq x y z
N MET A 1 51.17 26.33 -25.62
CA MET A 1 49.83 26.56 -25.04
C MET A 1 49.22 25.19 -24.73
N SER A 2 49.82 24.46 -23.79
CA SER A 2 49.54 24.37 -22.34
C SER A 2 48.24 23.61 -22.01
N ASP A 3 48.44 22.42 -21.45
CA ASP A 3 47.49 21.41 -20.91
C ASP A 3 46.51 21.92 -19.82
N GLU A 4 46.50 23.22 -19.53
CA GLU A 4 45.64 23.82 -18.49
C GLU A 4 44.19 24.02 -18.94
N ALA A 5 43.93 24.11 -20.24
CA ALA A 5 42.57 24.36 -20.74
C ALA A 5 41.65 23.11 -20.67
N PHE A 6 42.20 21.90 -20.59
CA PHE A 6 41.41 20.66 -20.53
C PHE A 6 41.09 20.21 -19.09
N ARG A 7 41.82 20.70 -18.09
CA ARG A 7 41.59 20.38 -16.68
C ARG A 7 40.55 21.26 -15.97
N SER A 8 40.05 22.31 -16.63
CA SER A 8 39.17 23.30 -16.00
C SER A 8 37.66 23.03 -16.13
N ARG A 9 37.22 21.96 -16.81
CA ARG A 9 35.78 21.61 -16.96
C ARG A 9 35.26 20.47 -16.09
N PHE A 10 36.06 19.96 -15.15
CA PHE A 10 35.51 19.19 -14.03
C PHE A 10 35.29 20.17 -12.87
N HIS A 11 34.05 20.65 -12.78
CA HIS A 11 33.62 21.64 -11.81
C HIS A 11 33.89 21.17 -10.38
N LEU A 12 34.78 21.89 -9.67
CA LEU A 12 34.86 21.83 -8.19
C LEU A 12 33.47 21.99 -7.55
N ASN A 13 32.61 22.81 -8.16
CA ASN A 13 31.21 23.02 -7.74
C ASN A 13 30.32 21.76 -7.80
N ASP A 14 30.62 20.76 -8.64
CA ASP A 14 29.84 19.51 -8.70
C ASP A 14 30.24 18.55 -7.58
N ALA A 15 31.52 18.54 -7.20
CA ALA A 15 32.00 17.77 -6.06
C ALA A 15 31.48 18.36 -4.75
N ASP A 16 31.51 19.69 -4.61
CA ASP A 16 31.02 20.40 -3.42
C ASP A 16 29.49 20.30 -3.29
N ASN A 17 28.73 20.38 -4.39
CA ASN A 17 27.28 20.14 -4.38
C ASN A 17 26.92 18.67 -4.09
N LYS A 18 27.72 17.71 -4.56
CA LYS A 18 27.53 16.28 -4.22
C LYS A 18 27.89 16.01 -2.76
N CYS A 19 28.94 16.64 -2.22
CA CYS A 19 29.31 16.56 -0.80
C CYS A 19 28.24 17.18 0.08
N ALA A 20 27.81 18.42 -0.21
CA ALA A 20 26.73 19.09 0.51
C ALA A 20 25.40 18.33 0.41
N GLY A 21 25.09 17.74 -0.75
CA GLY A 21 23.93 16.86 -0.93
C GLY A 21 24.02 15.56 -0.12
N ARG A 22 25.22 14.99 0.02
CA ARG A 22 25.49 13.80 0.84
C ARG A 22 25.42 14.12 2.33
N GLU A 23 25.97 15.26 2.76
CA GLU A 23 25.88 15.76 4.14
C GLU A 23 24.42 16.04 4.53
N ARG A 24 23.63 16.71 3.68
CA ARG A 24 22.19 16.88 3.92
C ARG A 24 21.44 15.55 4.02
N ARG A 25 21.76 14.57 3.15
CA ARG A 25 21.16 13.22 3.24
C ARG A 25 21.54 12.50 4.53
N MET A 26 22.80 12.58 4.94
CA MET A 26 23.25 11.96 6.20
C MET A 26 22.62 12.65 7.42
N LYS A 27 22.49 13.98 7.39
CA LYS A 27 21.83 14.74 8.47
C LYS A 27 20.35 14.40 8.58
N ILE A 28 19.61 14.37 7.46
CA ILE A 28 18.20 13.94 7.45
C ILE A 28 18.06 12.49 7.92
N LYS A 29 18.95 11.59 7.48
CA LYS A 29 18.94 10.19 7.93
C LYS A 29 19.23 10.08 9.43
N SER A 30 20.16 10.89 9.96
CA SER A 30 20.45 10.96 11.40
C SER A 30 19.25 11.46 12.20
N GLU A 31 18.62 12.56 11.76
CA GLU A 31 17.43 13.13 12.40
C GLU A 31 16.22 12.17 12.35
N ILE A 32 16.08 11.40 11.26
CA ILE A 32 15.08 10.34 11.17
C ILE A 32 15.42 9.21 12.14
N ASN A 33 16.66 8.71 12.15
CA ASN A 33 17.09 7.62 13.02
C ASN A 33 17.07 7.98 14.52
N GLU A 34 17.13 9.27 14.87
CA GLU A 34 16.95 9.74 16.25
C GLU A 34 15.48 9.67 16.69
N LYS A 35 14.53 9.88 15.78
CA LYS A 35 13.09 9.92 16.08
C LYS A 35 12.41 8.56 15.89
N TRP A 36 12.83 7.84 14.86
CA TRP A 36 12.22 6.60 14.41
C TRP A 36 13.14 5.41 14.66
N PRO A 37 12.61 4.28 15.18
CA PRO A 37 13.39 3.04 15.25
C PRO A 37 13.75 2.59 13.83
N GLU A 38 14.92 1.99 13.65
CA GLU A 38 15.26 1.39 12.36
C GLU A 38 14.21 0.30 12.04
N ILE A 39 13.69 0.31 10.80
CA ILE A 39 12.83 -0.79 10.34
C ILE A 39 13.72 -2.01 10.10
N GLY A 40 13.99 -2.73 11.18
CA GLY A 40 14.61 -4.04 11.20
C GLY A 40 13.58 -5.14 11.43
N VAL A 41 13.98 -6.38 11.13
CA VAL A 41 13.16 -7.55 11.45
C VAL A 41 13.22 -7.92 12.93
N GLN A 42 14.20 -7.39 13.67
CA GLN A 42 14.52 -7.80 15.04
C GLN A 42 13.36 -7.60 16.01
N PHE A 43 13.21 -8.54 16.94
CA PHE A 43 12.18 -8.49 17.96
C PHE A 43 12.58 -7.58 19.14
N GLU A 44 11.97 -6.41 19.23
CA GLU A 44 12.29 -5.39 20.25
C GLU A 44 11.05 -4.98 21.09
N PRO A 45 10.45 -5.91 21.84
CA PRO A 45 9.16 -5.69 22.48
C PRO A 45 9.14 -4.53 23.49
N ASP A 46 10.20 -4.37 24.30
CA ASP A 46 10.26 -3.30 25.31
C ASP A 46 10.36 -1.90 24.68
N LEU A 47 11.11 -1.79 23.58
CA LEU A 47 11.21 -0.56 22.81
C LEU A 47 9.85 -0.18 22.23
N TRP A 48 9.17 -1.15 21.61
CA TRP A 48 7.87 -0.92 20.99
C TRP A 48 6.78 -0.61 22.02
N ARG A 49 6.78 -1.29 23.18
CA ARG A 49 5.86 -0.97 24.30
C ARG A 49 6.00 0.48 24.73
N ARG A 50 7.25 0.94 24.87
CA ARG A 50 7.54 2.34 25.21
C ARG A 50 7.03 3.29 24.13
N LYS A 51 7.31 2.98 22.85
CA LYS A 51 6.85 3.79 21.71
C LYS A 51 5.33 3.92 21.65
N TYR A 52 4.56 2.86 21.89
CA TYR A 52 3.10 2.97 21.94
C TYR A 52 2.61 3.84 23.09
N ARG A 53 3.24 3.76 24.27
CA ARG A 53 2.87 4.58 25.44
C ARG A 53 3.26 6.05 25.32
N GLU A 54 4.41 6.34 24.69
CA GLU A 54 4.97 7.69 24.64
C GLU A 54 4.59 8.43 23.35
N ASP A 55 4.74 7.79 22.18
CA ASP A 55 4.59 8.46 20.89
C ASP A 55 3.16 8.36 20.34
N HIS A 56 2.39 7.34 20.75
CA HIS A 56 1.01 7.09 20.32
C HIS A 56 -0.03 7.24 21.45
N VAL A 57 0.33 7.98 22.52
CA VAL A 57 -0.40 8.03 23.80
C VAL A 57 -1.90 8.28 23.67
N GLU A 58 -2.34 9.21 22.82
CA GLU A 58 -3.75 9.58 22.67
C GLU A 58 -4.57 8.41 22.13
N LYS A 59 -4.22 7.91 20.95
CA LYS A 59 -4.91 6.76 20.32
C LYS A 59 -4.79 5.49 21.16
N PHE A 60 -3.66 5.31 21.83
CA PHE A 60 -3.43 4.16 22.71
C PHE A 60 -4.41 4.20 23.89
N ASN A 61 -4.49 5.32 24.62
CA ASN A 61 -5.39 5.48 25.75
C ASN A 61 -6.86 5.37 25.35
N ASP A 62 -7.27 5.99 24.24
CA ASP A 62 -8.63 5.87 23.70
C ASP A 62 -9.00 4.39 23.41
N SER A 63 -8.03 3.63 22.91
CA SER A 63 -8.22 2.21 22.61
C SER A 63 -8.33 1.36 23.88
N VAL A 64 -7.54 1.69 24.92
CA VAL A 64 -7.60 1.05 26.24
C VAL A 64 -8.95 1.31 26.91
N GLU A 65 -9.40 2.57 26.91
CA GLU A 65 -10.70 2.94 27.45
C GLU A 65 -11.84 2.21 26.72
N PHE A 66 -11.77 2.15 25.38
CA PHE A 66 -12.75 1.39 24.60
C PHE A 66 -12.80 -0.09 25.02
N LEU A 67 -11.64 -0.76 25.09
CA LEU A 67 -11.58 -2.17 25.47
C LEU A 67 -12.11 -2.41 26.88
N GLN A 68 -11.74 -1.54 27.83
CA GLN A 68 -12.22 -1.57 29.19
C GLN A 68 -13.76 -1.49 29.23
N ASN A 69 -14.34 -0.53 28.50
CA ASN A 69 -15.79 -0.32 28.48
C ASN A 69 -16.56 -1.50 27.87
N VAL A 70 -16.02 -2.14 26.83
CA VAL A 70 -16.69 -3.25 26.13
C VAL A 70 -16.57 -4.58 26.89
N THR A 71 -15.48 -4.80 27.62
CA THR A 71 -15.20 -6.09 28.27
C THR A 71 -15.34 -6.09 29.79
N GLY A 72 -15.34 -4.91 30.43
CA GLY A 72 -15.45 -4.77 31.88
C GLY A 72 -14.20 -5.22 32.66
N ILE A 73 -13.06 -5.35 32.00
CA ILE A 73 -11.77 -5.70 32.63
C ILE A 73 -11.12 -4.49 33.31
N SER A 74 -10.04 -4.70 34.07
CA SER A 74 -9.29 -3.58 34.67
C SER A 74 -8.56 -2.77 33.59
N GLN A 75 -8.23 -1.50 33.90
CA GLN A 75 -7.45 -0.66 32.98
C GLN A 75 -6.07 -1.29 32.69
N GLU A 76 -5.42 -1.86 33.72
CA GLU A 76 -4.13 -2.53 33.59
C GLU A 76 -4.21 -3.76 32.67
N ASP A 77 -5.25 -4.58 32.80
CA ASP A 77 -5.45 -5.75 31.93
C ASP A 77 -5.78 -5.33 30.48
N ALA A 78 -6.56 -4.28 30.30
CA ALA A 78 -6.87 -3.73 28.97
C ALA A 78 -5.62 -3.18 28.29
N GLU A 79 -4.80 -2.44 29.04
CA GLU A 79 -3.52 -1.91 28.57
C GLU A 79 -2.58 -3.05 28.15
N GLU A 80 -2.40 -4.05 29.01
CA GLU A 80 -1.51 -5.18 28.74
C GLU A 80 -2.00 -6.00 27.54
N LYS A 81 -3.31 -6.20 27.39
CA LYS A 81 -3.88 -6.90 26.23
C LYS A 81 -3.62 -6.16 24.93
N ILE A 82 -3.89 -4.84 24.89
CA ILE A 82 -3.66 -4.04 23.68
C ILE A 82 -2.18 -4.00 23.34
N LEU A 83 -1.29 -3.84 24.33
CA LEU A 83 0.15 -3.88 24.08
C LEU A 83 0.57 -5.23 23.51
N ASN A 84 0.13 -6.35 24.08
CA ASN A 84 0.47 -7.66 23.54
C ASN A 84 0.05 -7.84 22.08
N ASP A 85 -1.17 -7.41 21.71
CA ASP A 85 -1.63 -7.45 20.33
C ASP A 85 -0.79 -6.53 19.42
N LEU A 86 -0.49 -5.31 19.86
CA LEU A 86 0.31 -4.34 19.10
C LEU A 86 1.76 -4.78 18.90
N ILE A 87 2.37 -5.44 19.88
CA ILE A 87 3.73 -5.99 19.77
C ILE A 87 3.77 -7.11 18.74
N ARG A 88 2.78 -8.03 18.79
CA ARG A 88 2.63 -9.09 17.80
C ARG A 88 2.37 -8.53 16.40
N ILE A 89 1.51 -7.52 16.29
CA ILE A 89 1.25 -6.82 15.02
C ILE A 89 2.53 -6.20 14.50
N THR A 90 3.27 -5.48 15.33
CA THR A 90 4.50 -4.78 14.93
C THR A 90 5.54 -5.76 14.42
N PHE A 91 5.72 -6.90 15.09
CA PHE A 91 6.69 -7.91 14.70
C PHE A 91 6.37 -8.57 13.35
N VAL A 92 5.08 -8.85 13.10
CA VAL A 92 4.63 -9.36 11.82
C VAL A 92 4.74 -8.28 10.73
N GLU A 93 4.32 -7.06 11.02
CA GLU A 93 4.32 -5.93 10.07
C GLU A 93 5.74 -5.62 9.59
N THR A 94 6.74 -5.58 10.49
CA THR A 94 8.14 -5.35 10.11
C THR A 94 8.70 -6.47 9.25
N ASN A 95 8.40 -7.73 9.59
CA ASN A 95 8.85 -8.87 8.80
C ASN A 95 8.24 -8.88 7.39
N LEU A 96 6.95 -8.61 7.26
CA LEU A 96 6.31 -8.46 5.95
C LEU A 96 6.87 -7.23 5.18
N THR A 97 7.14 -6.13 5.87
CA THR A 97 7.73 -4.93 5.26
C THR A 97 9.10 -5.25 4.64
N VAL A 98 9.95 -6.01 5.33
CA VAL A 98 11.34 -6.29 4.91
C VAL A 98 11.47 -7.52 4.00
N ASN A 99 10.66 -8.56 4.22
CA ASN A 99 10.78 -9.83 3.50
C ASN A 99 9.72 -10.03 2.42
N GLY A 100 8.75 -9.11 2.31
CA GLY A 100 7.69 -9.17 1.33
C GLY A 100 6.49 -10.01 1.75
N GLN A 101 5.66 -10.40 0.78
CA GLN A 101 4.51 -11.28 1.02
C GLN A 101 4.97 -12.69 1.38
N GLN A 102 4.39 -13.29 2.41
CA GLN A 102 4.84 -14.57 2.94
C GLN A 102 3.65 -15.46 3.32
N ASN A 103 3.77 -16.78 3.13
CA ASN A 103 2.84 -17.71 3.78
C ASN A 103 3.16 -17.85 5.28
N ALA A 104 2.28 -18.53 6.03
CA ALA A 104 2.40 -18.67 7.48
C ALA A 104 3.71 -19.35 7.90
N GLU A 105 4.14 -20.39 7.18
CA GLU A 105 5.34 -21.16 7.48
C GLU A 105 6.61 -20.33 7.24
N GLN A 106 6.68 -19.61 6.12
CA GLN A 106 7.78 -18.70 5.77
C GLN A 106 7.85 -17.54 6.76
N LEU A 107 6.70 -16.96 7.12
CA LEU A 107 6.64 -15.88 8.10
C LEU A 107 7.12 -16.37 9.45
N PHE A 108 6.62 -17.50 9.94
CA PHE A 108 7.05 -18.07 11.21
C PHE A 108 8.55 -18.39 11.26
N ALA A 109 9.10 -18.96 10.18
CA ALA A 109 10.53 -19.22 10.08
C ALA A 109 11.37 -17.93 10.16
N ASN A 110 10.94 -16.85 9.49
CA ASN A 110 11.61 -15.56 9.56
C ASN A 110 11.47 -14.90 10.94
N LEU A 111 10.32 -15.03 11.61
CA LEU A 111 10.14 -14.57 12.98
C LEU A 111 11.10 -15.29 13.94
N LEU A 112 11.30 -16.60 13.79
CA LEU A 112 12.26 -17.36 14.61
C LEU A 112 13.71 -16.86 14.42
N LEU A 113 14.09 -16.46 13.22
CA LEU A 113 15.43 -15.93 12.92
C LEU A 113 15.65 -14.51 13.45
N ALA A 114 14.56 -13.79 13.74
CA ALA A 114 14.59 -12.39 14.17
C ALA A 114 14.56 -12.21 15.69
N ILE A 115 14.70 -13.31 16.44
CA ILE A 115 14.66 -13.35 17.90
C ILE A 115 16.04 -13.71 18.41
N ASN A 116 16.48 -13.02 19.47
CA ASN A 116 17.72 -13.36 20.17
C ASN A 116 17.49 -14.53 21.14
N GLU A 117 18.52 -15.32 21.43
CA GLU A 117 18.42 -16.55 22.26
C GLU A 117 17.78 -16.35 23.66
N GLU A 118 17.78 -15.12 24.18
CA GLU A 118 17.23 -14.76 25.50
C GLU A 118 15.73 -14.40 25.48
N GLN A 119 15.11 -14.28 24.30
CA GLN A 119 13.76 -13.77 24.13
C GLN A 119 12.76 -14.91 23.83
N GLU A 120 11.56 -14.84 24.41
CA GLU A 120 10.47 -15.76 24.08
C GLU A 120 9.75 -15.31 22.80
N ILE A 121 9.56 -16.25 21.87
CA ILE A 121 8.79 -15.99 20.65
C ILE A 121 7.30 -15.79 20.98
N PRO A 122 6.64 -14.74 20.45
CA PRO A 122 5.22 -14.49 20.74
C PRO A 122 4.23 -15.43 20.00
N PHE A 123 4.74 -16.44 19.30
CA PHE A 123 3.96 -17.44 18.58
C PHE A 123 4.60 -18.81 18.76
N LYS A 124 3.84 -19.83 19.15
CA LYS A 124 4.36 -21.18 19.38
C LYS A 124 4.42 -22.02 18.11
N SER A 125 3.71 -21.61 17.07
CA SER A 125 3.66 -22.33 15.79
C SER A 125 3.24 -21.41 14.63
N ALA A 126 3.47 -21.88 13.39
CA ALA A 126 2.96 -21.23 12.20
C ALA A 126 1.43 -21.17 12.15
N GLN A 127 0.73 -22.16 12.73
CA GLN A 127 -0.74 -22.15 12.80
C GLN A 127 -1.23 -21.05 13.75
N GLU A 128 -0.64 -20.91 14.93
CA GLU A 128 -0.99 -19.84 15.86
C GLU A 128 -0.73 -18.45 15.25
N LEU A 129 0.35 -18.31 14.51
CA LEU A 129 0.65 -17.10 13.76
C LEU A 129 -0.41 -16.83 12.67
N ALA A 130 -0.82 -17.85 11.91
CA ALA A 130 -1.85 -17.72 10.89
C ALA A 130 -3.20 -17.31 11.51
N ASP A 131 -3.60 -17.95 12.61
CA ASP A 131 -4.82 -17.63 13.35
C ASP A 131 -4.79 -16.19 13.86
N PHE A 132 -3.64 -15.75 14.37
CA PHE A 132 -3.45 -14.36 14.78
C PHE A 132 -3.59 -13.39 13.60
N CYS A 133 -2.90 -13.63 12.49
CA CYS A 133 -2.99 -12.78 11.30
C CYS A 133 -4.43 -12.72 10.76
N ASP A 134 -5.12 -13.86 10.71
CA ASP A 134 -6.52 -13.97 10.27
C ASP A 134 -7.48 -13.27 11.25
N SER A 135 -7.13 -13.18 12.54
CA SER A 135 -7.87 -12.42 13.55
C SER A 135 -7.64 -10.90 13.49
N MET A 136 -6.63 -10.44 12.75
CA MET A 136 -6.24 -9.03 12.59
C MET A 136 -6.39 -8.53 11.14
N PRO A 137 -7.54 -8.72 10.47
CA PRO A 137 -7.71 -8.46 9.04
C PRO A 137 -7.65 -6.97 8.65
N LEU A 138 -7.69 -6.08 9.65
CA LEU A 138 -7.43 -4.67 9.45
C LEU A 138 -5.94 -4.42 9.18
N ASN A 139 -5.04 -5.11 9.88
CA ASN A 139 -3.59 -4.93 9.76
C ASN A 139 -2.98 -5.84 8.70
N PHE A 140 -3.51 -7.06 8.55
CA PHE A 140 -2.98 -8.07 7.63
C PHE A 140 -4.05 -8.54 6.66
N ARG A 141 -3.73 -8.51 5.37
CA ARG A 141 -4.55 -9.12 4.33
C ARG A 141 -3.94 -10.43 3.89
N LYS A 142 -4.82 -11.40 3.61
CA LYS A 142 -4.46 -12.70 3.03
C LYS A 142 -4.95 -12.74 1.60
N GLU A 143 -4.04 -12.89 0.65
CA GLU A 143 -4.33 -13.09 -0.77
C GLU A 143 -3.84 -14.48 -1.15
N ALA A 144 -4.79 -15.35 -1.52
CA ALA A 144 -4.59 -16.79 -1.64
C ALA A 144 -4.02 -17.43 -0.35
N LYS A 145 -2.69 -17.54 -0.24
CA LYS A 145 -1.99 -18.12 0.91
C LYS A 145 -0.91 -17.19 1.49
N LEU A 146 -0.78 -15.98 0.95
CA LEU A 146 0.25 -15.04 1.34
C LEU A 146 -0.36 -13.91 2.16
N TYR A 147 0.29 -13.59 3.26
CA TYR A 147 0.01 -12.43 4.08
C TYR A 147 0.75 -11.21 3.55
N ARG A 148 0.07 -10.06 3.60
CA ARG A 148 0.63 -8.75 3.34
C ARG A 148 0.07 -7.71 4.30
N ASN A 149 0.78 -6.61 4.46
CA ASN A 149 0.31 -5.48 5.24
C ASN A 149 -0.85 -4.75 4.56
N THR A 150 -1.69 -4.11 5.37
CA THR A 150 -2.68 -3.11 4.93
C THR A 150 -2.11 -1.70 5.12
N GLY A 151 -2.41 -0.80 4.18
CA GLY A 151 -2.03 0.61 4.25
C GLY A 151 -2.78 1.39 5.32
N VAL A 152 -2.18 2.48 5.79
CA VAL A 152 -2.73 3.30 6.87
C VAL A 152 -4.09 3.88 6.47
N GLN A 153 -4.19 4.42 5.26
CA GLN A 153 -5.44 5.01 4.81
C GLN A 153 -6.53 3.96 4.55
N GLY A 154 -6.15 2.74 4.15
CA GLY A 154 -7.08 1.61 4.06
C GLY A 154 -7.68 1.28 5.43
N ARG A 155 -6.84 1.17 6.47
CA ARG A 155 -7.30 0.92 7.85
C ARG A 155 -8.22 2.03 8.36
N ARG A 156 -7.84 3.29 8.16
CA ARG A 156 -8.64 4.46 8.54
C ARG A 156 -9.98 4.51 7.82
N LEU A 157 -10.02 4.19 6.53
CA LEU A 157 -11.26 4.13 5.75
C LEU A 157 -12.22 3.10 6.34
N ILE A 158 -11.75 1.91 6.71
CA ILE A 158 -12.62 0.88 7.30
C ILE A 158 -13.29 1.38 8.60
N GLN A 159 -12.54 2.03 9.49
CA GLN A 159 -13.12 2.62 10.70
C GLN A 159 -14.07 3.78 10.38
N GLU A 160 -13.79 4.57 9.34
CA GLU A 160 -14.68 5.62 8.86
C GLU A 160 -16.02 5.07 8.34
N LEU A 161 -15.98 4.02 7.53
CA LEU A 161 -17.18 3.34 7.02
C LEU A 161 -18.03 2.81 8.17
N LYS A 162 -17.40 2.22 9.20
CA LYS A 162 -18.10 1.80 10.41
C LYS A 162 -18.79 2.98 11.09
N ARG A 163 -18.06 4.07 11.34
CA ARG A 163 -18.59 5.29 11.98
C ARG A 163 -19.78 5.87 11.22
N LYS A 164 -19.71 5.88 9.89
CA LYS A 164 -20.79 6.32 8.99
C LYS A 164 -22.04 5.46 9.14
N LEU A 165 -21.90 4.14 9.07
CA LEU A 165 -23.01 3.21 9.25
C LEU A 165 -23.64 3.30 10.65
N THR A 166 -22.84 3.48 11.71
CA THR A 166 -23.36 3.69 13.07
C THR A 166 -24.24 4.95 13.17
N ARG A 167 -23.98 5.97 12.34
CA ARG A 167 -24.80 7.21 12.28
C ARG A 167 -26.06 7.07 11.42
N GLY A 168 -26.26 5.91 10.79
CA GLY A 168 -27.38 5.66 9.89
C GLY A 168 -27.15 6.07 8.44
N ASP A 169 -25.91 6.40 8.05
CA ASP A 169 -25.59 6.69 6.65
C ASP A 169 -25.74 5.41 5.82
N VAL A 170 -26.28 5.54 4.60
CA VAL A 170 -26.40 4.43 3.65
C VAL A 170 -25.13 4.39 2.79
N ILE A 171 -24.51 3.21 2.70
CA ILE A 171 -23.29 2.99 1.92
C ILE A 171 -23.55 1.95 0.83
N ASP A 172 -23.61 2.42 -0.41
CA ASP A 172 -23.70 1.66 -1.66
C ASP A 172 -22.73 2.24 -2.71
N CYS A 173 -22.66 1.62 -3.88
CA CYS A 173 -21.77 2.05 -4.97
C CYS A 173 -21.98 3.50 -5.41
N ASP A 174 -23.22 4.01 -5.33
CA ASP A 174 -23.55 5.38 -5.75
C ASP A 174 -23.05 6.42 -4.73
N SER A 175 -23.02 6.06 -3.45
CA SER A 175 -22.53 6.92 -2.37
C SER A 175 -21.01 6.92 -2.18
N LEU A 176 -20.31 5.92 -2.74
CA LEU A 176 -18.90 5.67 -2.46
C LEU A 176 -17.99 6.86 -2.81
N ASP A 177 -18.17 7.47 -3.98
CA ASP A 177 -17.35 8.60 -4.42
C ASP A 177 -17.43 9.77 -3.43
N GLN A 178 -18.64 10.07 -2.95
CA GLN A 178 -18.86 11.13 -1.99
C GLN A 178 -18.24 10.80 -0.62
N ILE A 179 -18.26 9.53 -0.22
CA ILE A 179 -17.61 9.06 1.01
C ILE A 179 -16.10 9.18 0.90
N PHE A 180 -15.51 8.76 -0.22
CA PHE A 180 -14.07 8.91 -0.48
C PHE A 180 -13.66 10.38 -0.48
N GLU A 181 -14.40 11.26 -1.14
CA GLU A 181 -14.13 12.70 -1.14
C GLU A 181 -14.18 13.30 0.27
N ASN A 182 -15.13 12.87 1.11
CA ASN A 182 -15.20 13.32 2.48
C ASN A 182 -14.07 12.74 3.35
N PHE A 183 -13.69 11.50 3.11
CA PHE A 183 -12.56 10.85 3.78
C PHE A 183 -11.23 11.55 3.44
N ARG A 184 -11.00 11.88 2.17
CA ARG A 184 -9.80 12.61 1.71
C ARG A 184 -9.60 13.93 2.45
N LYS A 185 -10.69 14.66 2.75
CA LYS A 185 -10.64 15.91 3.55
C LYS A 185 -10.13 15.72 4.98
N THR A 186 -10.13 14.50 5.51
CA THR A 186 -9.60 14.16 6.85
C THR A 186 -8.11 13.79 6.83
N ILE A 187 -7.48 13.84 5.66
CA ILE A 187 -6.06 13.55 5.49
C ILE A 187 -5.29 14.86 5.61
N HIS A 188 -4.43 14.92 6.63
CA HIS A 188 -3.58 16.08 6.91
C HIS A 188 -2.12 15.62 6.87
N VAL A 189 -1.50 15.76 5.69
CA VAL A 189 -0.10 15.41 5.43
C VAL A 189 0.57 16.52 4.62
N ASP A 190 1.90 16.48 4.55
CA ASP A 190 2.65 17.39 3.69
C ASP A 190 2.22 17.26 2.22
N GLU A 191 2.22 18.38 1.50
CA GLU A 191 1.78 18.45 0.09
C GLU A 191 2.57 17.48 -0.82
N GLU A 192 3.82 17.15 -0.47
CA GLU A 192 4.63 16.17 -1.19
C GLU A 192 4.11 14.72 -1.09
N LEU A 193 3.38 14.38 -0.02
CA LEU A 193 2.81 13.05 0.22
C LEU A 193 1.34 12.95 -0.19
N LYS A 194 0.64 14.09 -0.20
CA LYS A 194 -0.81 14.19 -0.33
C LYS A 194 -1.39 13.40 -1.50
N ASN A 195 -0.79 13.51 -2.69
CA ASN A 195 -1.31 12.82 -3.88
C ASN A 195 -1.38 11.29 -3.71
N PHE A 196 -0.38 10.67 -3.07
CA PHE A 196 -0.40 9.25 -2.79
C PHE A 196 -1.35 8.94 -1.63
N THR A 197 -1.25 9.68 -0.53
CA THR A 197 -2.04 9.41 0.68
C THR A 197 -3.56 9.50 0.43
N GLU A 198 -4.03 10.46 -0.37
CA GLU A 198 -5.46 10.58 -0.74
C GLU A 198 -5.99 9.41 -1.58
N GLN A 199 -5.09 8.64 -2.19
CA GLN A 199 -5.42 7.52 -3.07
C GLN A 199 -5.16 6.15 -2.42
N GLU A 200 -4.27 6.06 -1.43
CA GLU A 200 -3.84 4.80 -0.80
C GLU A 200 -4.99 3.92 -0.32
N ALA A 201 -6.07 4.50 0.20
CA ALA A 201 -7.18 3.74 0.79
C ALA A 201 -7.85 2.77 -0.21
N GLN A 202 -7.76 3.05 -1.50
CA GLN A 202 -8.35 2.23 -2.57
C GLN A 202 -7.49 1.02 -2.94
N LEU A 203 -6.24 0.93 -2.47
CA LEU A 203 -5.32 -0.16 -2.82
C LEU A 203 -5.60 -1.46 -2.03
N ASP A 204 -6.25 -1.34 -0.87
CA ASP A 204 -6.42 -2.46 0.05
C ASP A 204 -7.81 -3.08 0.02
N TYR A 205 -8.82 -2.47 -0.61
CA TYR A 205 -10.15 -3.05 -0.70
C TYR A 205 -10.79 -2.71 -2.05
N SER A 206 -11.13 -3.72 -2.83
CA SER A 206 -11.62 -3.55 -4.21
C SER A 206 -13.13 -3.31 -4.33
N SER A 207 -13.92 -3.60 -3.29
CA SER A 207 -15.37 -3.39 -3.29
C SER A 207 -15.99 -3.50 -1.90
N LEU A 208 -17.22 -3.00 -1.74
CA LEU A 208 -18.03 -3.19 -0.53
C LEU A 208 -18.24 -4.67 -0.19
N PHE A 209 -18.48 -5.50 -1.22
CA PHE A 209 -18.58 -6.94 -1.05
C PHE A 209 -17.29 -7.52 -0.47
N TYR A 210 -16.14 -7.12 -1.03
CA TYR A 210 -14.83 -7.58 -0.56
C TYR A 210 -14.57 -7.16 0.90
N ILE A 211 -14.94 -5.94 1.28
CA ILE A 211 -14.87 -5.48 2.68
C ILE A 211 -15.69 -6.40 3.59
N SER A 212 -16.95 -6.68 3.24
CA SER A 212 -17.81 -7.57 4.06
C SER A 212 -17.29 -9.00 4.20
N LYS A 213 -16.47 -9.46 3.26
CA LYS A 213 -15.88 -10.80 3.27
C LYS A 213 -14.59 -10.89 4.07
N THR A 214 -13.90 -9.78 4.21
CA THR A 214 -12.57 -9.73 4.83
C THR A 214 -12.58 -9.14 6.23
N ILE A 215 -13.47 -8.19 6.50
CA ILE A 215 -13.51 -7.48 7.77
C ILE A 215 -14.74 -7.93 8.58
N PRO A 216 -14.54 -8.71 9.67
CA PRO A 216 -15.61 -9.04 10.61
C PRO A 216 -16.27 -7.79 11.17
N GLY A 217 -17.60 -7.80 11.23
CA GLY A 217 -18.40 -6.64 11.64
C GLY A 217 -19.12 -5.96 10.48
N PHE A 218 -18.71 -6.20 9.23
CA PHE A 218 -19.45 -5.74 8.05
C PHE A 218 -20.28 -6.86 7.42
N VAL A 219 -21.44 -6.49 6.88
CA VAL A 219 -22.34 -7.39 6.15
C VAL A 219 -22.71 -6.74 4.82
N TYR A 220 -22.75 -7.50 3.74
CA TYR A 220 -23.19 -7.00 2.44
C TYR A 220 -24.54 -7.58 2.06
N ASP A 221 -25.52 -6.70 1.89
CA ASP A 221 -26.82 -7.06 1.34
C ASP A 221 -26.75 -7.08 -0.19
N LYS A 222 -26.77 -8.29 -0.76
CA LYS A 222 -26.72 -8.48 -2.22
C LYS A 222 -27.93 -7.93 -2.94
N ALA A 223 -29.11 -7.88 -2.30
CA ALA A 223 -30.34 -7.44 -2.95
C ALA A 223 -30.34 -5.92 -3.16
N SER A 224 -29.88 -5.17 -2.15
CA SER A 224 -29.80 -3.71 -2.22
C SER A 224 -28.44 -3.17 -2.65
N GLY A 225 -27.39 -4.01 -2.70
CA GLY A 225 -26.03 -3.59 -3.00
C GLY A 225 -25.36 -2.79 -1.88
N ARG A 226 -25.88 -2.91 -0.65
CA ARG A 226 -25.48 -2.04 0.48
C ARG A 226 -24.55 -2.74 1.45
N LEU A 227 -23.63 -1.96 2.00
CA LEU A 227 -22.85 -2.34 3.16
C LEU A 227 -23.64 -2.01 4.44
N GLY A 228 -23.62 -2.93 5.40
CA GLY A 228 -24.21 -2.78 6.72
C GLY A 228 -23.26 -3.31 7.81
N LEU A 229 -23.71 -3.20 9.05
CA LEU A 229 -22.97 -3.69 10.22
C LEU A 229 -23.62 -4.96 10.78
N SER A 230 -22.79 -5.88 11.27
CA SER A 230 -23.27 -7.00 12.08
C SER A 230 -23.56 -6.55 13.51
N PRO A 231 -24.31 -7.33 14.31
CA PRO A 231 -24.59 -7.02 15.70
C PRO A 231 -23.33 -6.86 16.58
N ASP A 232 -22.21 -7.48 16.20
CA ASP A 232 -20.97 -7.47 16.97
C ASP A 232 -20.02 -6.33 16.57
N ALA A 233 -20.37 -5.53 15.57
CA ALA A 233 -19.50 -4.47 15.04
C ALA A 233 -19.14 -3.42 16.10
N ASP A 234 -20.04 -3.12 17.04
CA ASP A 234 -19.79 -2.17 18.12
C ASP A 234 -18.89 -2.72 19.23
N ARG A 235 -18.73 -4.04 19.31
CA ARG A 235 -17.80 -4.69 20.25
C ARG A 235 -16.47 -5.05 19.61
N SER A 236 -16.35 -4.90 18.29
CA SER A 236 -15.13 -5.22 17.56
C SER A 236 -14.02 -4.25 17.91
N LEU A 237 -12.94 -4.75 18.51
CA LEU A 237 -11.79 -3.93 18.84
C LEU A 237 -11.19 -3.29 17.58
N LEU A 238 -11.00 -4.06 16.50
CA LEU A 238 -10.42 -3.56 15.26
C LEU A 238 -11.21 -2.41 14.63
N LEU A 239 -12.54 -2.45 14.70
CA LEU A 239 -13.39 -1.43 14.08
C LEU A 239 -13.49 -0.14 14.88
N ASN A 240 -13.12 -0.17 16.16
CA ASN A 240 -13.41 0.93 17.08
C ASN A 240 -12.17 1.48 17.80
N ALA A 241 -11.13 0.67 18.03
CA ALA A 241 -9.90 1.13 18.66
C ALA A 241 -9.01 1.84 17.62
N PRO A 242 -8.76 3.16 17.77
CA PRO A 242 -8.00 3.94 16.79
C PRO A 242 -6.55 3.49 16.65
N ILE A 243 -5.96 2.85 17.68
CA ILE A 243 -4.55 2.43 17.66
C ILE A 243 -4.22 1.43 16.55
N PHE A 244 -5.18 0.63 16.09
CA PHE A 244 -4.96 -0.34 15.01
C PHE A 244 -4.77 0.31 13.63
N THR A 245 -5.14 1.58 13.48
CA THR A 245 -4.90 2.36 12.26
C THR A 245 -3.53 3.01 12.22
N ASP A 246 -2.82 3.06 13.35
CA ASP A 246 -1.59 3.84 13.52
C ASP A 246 -0.57 3.08 14.36
N THR A 247 -0.04 2.01 13.77
CA THR A 247 1.06 1.21 14.32
C THR A 247 2.38 1.98 14.24
N ILE A 248 3.40 1.57 15.01
CA ILE A 248 4.71 2.27 15.10
C ILE A 248 5.30 2.67 13.75
N ASN A 249 5.19 1.80 12.74
CA ASN A 249 5.81 2.04 11.43
C ASN A 249 4.88 2.74 10.42
N SER A 250 3.65 3.07 10.81
CA SER A 250 2.62 3.65 9.94
C SER A 250 3.09 4.94 9.27
N SER A 251 3.77 5.81 10.02
CA SER A 251 4.25 7.11 9.55
C SER A 251 5.77 7.15 9.33
N HIS A 252 6.45 6.00 9.35
CA HIS A 252 7.91 5.94 9.25
C HIS A 252 8.39 6.43 7.85
N PRO A 253 9.20 7.51 7.75
CA PRO A 253 9.55 8.13 6.46
C PRO A 253 10.35 7.25 5.50
N LEU A 254 11.12 6.29 6.05
CA LEU A 254 11.90 5.33 5.27
C LEU A 254 11.20 3.99 5.05
N LYS A 255 9.90 3.88 5.36
CA LYS A 255 9.16 2.63 5.13
C LYS A 255 9.10 2.35 3.62
N LEU A 256 9.62 1.19 3.23
CA LEU A 256 9.42 0.56 1.94
C LEU A 256 8.77 -0.79 2.22
N ASP A 257 7.47 -0.89 1.97
CA ASP A 257 6.67 -2.07 2.26
C ASP A 257 6.73 -3.05 1.10
N LEU A 258 7.62 -4.03 1.20
CA LEU A 258 7.80 -5.04 0.15
C LEU A 258 6.64 -6.04 0.09
N SER A 259 5.78 -6.09 1.11
CA SER A 259 4.57 -6.94 1.06
C SER A 259 3.44 -6.30 0.26
N ARG A 260 3.46 -4.98 0.10
CA ARG A 260 2.44 -4.23 -0.64
C ARG A 260 2.97 -3.88 -2.02
N THR A 261 2.58 -4.69 -2.99
CA THR A 261 2.89 -4.49 -4.40
C THR A 261 1.72 -3.86 -5.15
N VAL A 262 2.04 -3.06 -6.16
CA VAL A 262 1.08 -2.47 -7.08
C VAL A 262 1.54 -2.72 -8.51
N ASP A 263 0.59 -3.18 -9.32
CA ASP A 263 0.76 -3.45 -10.74
C ASP A 263 -0.11 -2.46 -11.51
N ALA A 264 0.49 -1.68 -12.41
CA ALA A 264 -0.25 -0.66 -13.12
C ALA A 264 0.39 -0.25 -14.44
N CYS A 265 -0.42 0.39 -15.29
CA CYS A 265 0.09 1.15 -16.42
C CYS A 265 0.71 2.47 -15.94
N ALA A 266 1.88 2.79 -16.48
CA ALA A 266 2.57 4.03 -16.19
C ALA A 266 3.16 4.68 -17.44
N ILE A 267 3.24 6.01 -17.39
CA ILE A 267 3.82 6.84 -18.43
C ILE A 267 5.27 7.12 -18.05
N ASN A 268 6.20 6.84 -18.97
CA ASN A 268 7.59 7.20 -18.79
C ASN A 268 7.74 8.72 -18.78
N ALA A 269 8.27 9.27 -17.69
CA ALA A 269 8.47 10.71 -17.52
C ALA A 269 9.84 11.14 -18.05
N CYS A 270 10.90 10.53 -17.51
CA CYS A 270 12.27 10.84 -17.87
C CYS A 270 13.25 9.79 -17.32
N THR A 271 14.43 9.75 -17.93
CA THR A 271 15.58 9.01 -17.40
C THR A 271 16.61 10.02 -16.88
N THR A 272 16.99 9.89 -15.61
CA THR A 272 17.87 10.82 -14.89
C THR A 272 19.09 10.09 -14.32
N TYR A 273 20.20 10.82 -14.16
CA TYR A 273 21.42 10.31 -13.56
C TYR A 273 21.28 10.14 -12.02
N PRO A 274 21.93 9.14 -11.38
CA PRO A 274 22.61 8.00 -11.96
C PRO A 274 21.60 6.85 -12.12
N ASP A 275 21.18 6.61 -13.36
CA ASP A 275 20.39 5.44 -13.74
C ASP A 275 19.06 5.28 -12.99
N ARG A 276 18.30 6.38 -12.88
CA ARG A 276 16.93 6.40 -12.37
C ARG A 276 15.96 6.72 -13.49
N GLN A 277 15.07 5.77 -13.82
CA GLN A 277 13.92 6.06 -14.67
C GLN A 277 12.72 6.43 -13.81
N GLN A 278 12.00 7.46 -14.21
CA GLN A 278 10.84 7.99 -13.49
C GLN A 278 9.57 7.77 -14.30
N PHE A 279 8.48 7.47 -13.58
CA PHE A 279 7.18 7.20 -14.16
C PHE A 279 6.10 7.99 -13.44
N TYR A 280 5.00 8.23 -14.15
CA TYR A 280 3.73 8.62 -13.55
C TYR A 280 2.72 7.51 -13.78
N PHE A 281 2.07 7.06 -12.70
CA PHE A 281 0.97 6.12 -12.82
C PHE A 281 -0.17 6.73 -13.65
N ALA A 282 -0.65 5.97 -14.64
CA ALA A 282 -1.81 6.31 -15.47
C ALA A 282 -3.10 5.64 -14.98
N ASP A 283 -2.99 4.71 -14.03
CA ASP A 283 -4.09 4.01 -13.39
C ASP A 283 -4.96 4.96 -12.55
N GLU A 284 -6.27 4.68 -12.46
CA GLU A 284 -7.23 5.51 -11.74
C GLU A 284 -6.97 5.54 -10.23
N HIS A 285 -6.48 4.45 -9.64
CA HIS A 285 -6.27 4.31 -8.20
C HIS A 285 -4.92 4.88 -7.72
N LEU A 286 -4.02 5.24 -8.65
CA LEU A 286 -2.71 5.84 -8.34
C LEU A 286 -2.39 7.00 -9.28
N ARG A 287 -3.40 7.67 -9.84
CA ARG A 287 -3.21 8.64 -10.93
C ARG A 287 -2.21 9.72 -10.54
N GLY A 288 -1.21 9.91 -11.40
CA GLY A 288 -0.17 10.93 -11.23
C GLY A 288 0.80 10.68 -10.06
N VAL A 289 0.67 9.56 -9.33
CA VAL A 289 1.67 9.16 -8.33
C VAL A 289 2.99 8.93 -9.03
N ARG A 290 4.06 9.43 -8.41
CA ARG A 290 5.42 9.28 -8.95
C ARG A 290 5.97 7.92 -8.59
N SER A 291 6.55 7.27 -9.59
CA SER A 291 7.34 6.07 -9.40
C SER A 291 8.74 6.22 -9.98
N ALA A 292 9.64 5.35 -9.55
CA ALA A 292 10.99 5.30 -10.05
C ALA A 292 11.56 3.91 -9.97
N MET A 293 12.33 3.56 -11.01
CA MET A 293 13.16 2.37 -11.06
C MET A 293 14.63 2.78 -10.98
N PHE A 294 15.39 2.12 -10.11
CA PHE A 294 16.85 2.26 -10.04
C PHE A 294 17.52 1.10 -10.78
N TRP A 295 18.24 1.41 -11.86
CA TRP A 295 18.90 0.37 -12.64
C TRP A 295 20.22 -0.04 -11.98
N LYS A 296 20.36 -1.33 -11.68
CA LYS A 296 21.61 -1.88 -11.12
C LYS A 296 22.76 -1.95 -12.15
N LYS A 297 22.45 -1.99 -13.46
CA LYS A 297 23.45 -2.06 -14.55
C LYS A 297 23.00 -1.28 -15.81
N PRO A 298 23.91 -0.55 -16.49
CA PRO A 298 23.58 0.23 -17.70
C PRO A 298 23.15 -0.60 -18.93
N SER A 299 23.44 -1.90 -18.94
CA SER A 299 23.22 -2.79 -20.11
C SER A 299 21.76 -3.15 -20.37
N ASN A 300 20.84 -2.87 -19.43
CA ASN A 300 19.41 -3.16 -19.58
C ASN A 300 18.60 -1.98 -20.17
N ARG A 301 19.28 -0.93 -20.65
CA ARG A 301 18.64 0.32 -21.13
C ARG A 301 17.78 0.16 -22.40
N THR A 302 17.98 -0.90 -23.18
CA THR A 302 17.62 -0.90 -24.61
C THR A 302 16.19 -1.32 -24.95
N SER A 303 15.41 -1.96 -24.06
CA SER A 303 14.10 -2.51 -24.45
C SER A 303 12.86 -1.77 -23.94
N VAL A 304 13.02 -0.72 -23.11
CA VAL A 304 11.89 0.03 -22.50
C VAL A 304 11.64 1.37 -23.22
N MET A 305 12.49 1.74 -24.19
CA MET A 305 12.44 3.06 -24.84
C MET A 305 11.45 3.18 -26.01
N GLU A 306 10.77 2.11 -26.42
CA GLU A 306 9.91 2.15 -27.63
C GLU A 306 8.45 2.55 -27.35
N SER A 307 7.97 2.47 -26.10
CA SER A 307 6.61 2.87 -25.73
C SER A 307 6.60 3.87 -24.58
N ASN A 308 5.79 4.93 -24.72
CA ASN A 308 5.54 5.88 -23.62
C ASN A 308 4.72 5.27 -22.49
N PHE A 309 3.98 4.19 -22.77
CA PHE A 309 3.19 3.44 -21.80
C PHE A 309 3.83 2.08 -21.52
N THR A 310 3.96 1.75 -20.25
CA THR A 310 4.51 0.46 -19.82
C THR A 310 3.75 -0.09 -18.62
N SER A 311 3.70 -1.41 -18.47
CA SER A 311 3.29 -2.02 -17.20
C SER A 311 4.45 -1.96 -16.23
N ILE A 312 4.20 -1.48 -15.02
CA ILE A 312 5.17 -1.47 -13.93
C ILE A 312 4.66 -2.32 -12.77
N HIS A 313 5.59 -3.01 -12.13
CA HIS A 313 5.38 -3.71 -10.87
C HIS A 313 6.25 -3.02 -9.81
N SER A 314 5.61 -2.58 -8.73
CA SER A 314 6.24 -1.69 -7.76
C SER A 314 5.88 -2.02 -6.33
N CYS A 315 6.74 -1.63 -5.39
CA CYS A 315 6.47 -1.69 -3.95
C CYS A 315 6.12 -0.28 -3.42
N ILE A 316 5.36 -0.21 -2.33
CA ILE A 316 4.89 1.06 -1.76
C ILE A 316 5.90 1.61 -0.75
N SER A 317 6.22 2.90 -0.84
CA SER A 317 6.99 3.66 0.16
C SER A 317 6.17 4.87 0.64
N PRO A 318 5.16 4.64 1.49
CA PRO A 318 4.01 5.54 1.61
C PRO A 318 4.35 6.93 2.14
N ASN A 319 5.43 7.03 2.92
CA ASN A 319 5.83 8.25 3.63
C ASN A 319 7.11 8.88 3.07
N ASN A 320 7.62 8.38 1.94
CA ASN A 320 8.82 8.94 1.34
C ASN A 320 8.46 10.11 0.43
N PRO A 321 8.84 11.36 0.78
CA PRO A 321 8.43 12.56 0.05
C PRO A 321 8.92 12.60 -1.40
N ARG A 322 9.97 11.84 -1.73
CA ARG A 322 10.59 11.86 -3.06
C ARG A 322 10.09 10.74 -3.97
N LEU A 323 9.54 9.68 -3.39
CA LEU A 323 9.21 8.46 -4.09
C LEU A 323 8.23 7.62 -3.27
N GLN A 324 6.93 7.71 -3.56
CA GLN A 324 5.92 6.95 -2.83
C GLN A 324 5.75 5.53 -3.34
N VAL A 325 6.32 5.23 -4.51
CA VAL A 325 6.24 3.91 -5.15
C VAL A 325 7.55 3.58 -5.85
N GLU A 326 8.19 2.46 -5.51
CA GLU A 326 9.46 2.02 -6.12
C GLU A 326 9.22 0.88 -7.11
N THR A 327 9.50 1.13 -8.40
CA THR A 327 9.38 0.13 -9.46
C THR A 327 10.58 -0.80 -9.46
N PHE A 328 10.32 -2.10 -9.38
CA PHE A 328 11.36 -3.14 -9.43
C PHE A 328 11.31 -3.97 -10.72
N ARG A 329 10.19 -3.98 -11.44
CA ARG A 329 10.04 -4.66 -12.72
C ARG A 329 9.18 -3.84 -13.68
N ILE A 330 9.56 -3.88 -14.95
CA ILE A 330 8.84 -3.28 -16.05
C ILE A 330 8.53 -4.38 -17.05
N GLU A 331 7.29 -4.44 -17.50
CA GLU A 331 6.87 -5.28 -18.61
C GLU A 331 6.50 -4.39 -19.78
N PRO A 332 7.09 -4.61 -20.97
CA PRO A 332 6.67 -3.92 -22.18
C PRO A 332 5.19 -4.20 -22.41
N THR A 333 4.37 -3.15 -22.45
CA THR A 333 2.97 -3.35 -22.81
C THR A 333 2.93 -3.65 -24.30
N LYS A 334 2.40 -4.81 -24.70
CA LYS A 334 2.08 -5.12 -26.11
C LYS A 334 0.87 -4.31 -26.61
N LEU A 335 0.76 -3.03 -26.24
CA LEU A 335 -0.26 -2.15 -26.79
C LEU A 335 0.24 -1.62 -28.13
N CYS A 336 -0.08 -2.35 -29.19
CA CYS A 336 -0.16 -1.80 -30.55
C CYS A 336 -1.35 -0.80 -30.61
N LEU A 337 -1.28 0.32 -29.88
CA LEU A 337 -2.18 1.44 -30.10
C LEU A 337 -1.48 2.42 -31.03
N VAL A 338 -1.84 2.29 -32.30
CA VAL A 338 -1.42 3.12 -33.43
C VAL A 338 -1.59 4.60 -33.09
N ASP A 339 -0.58 5.40 -33.39
CA ASP A 339 -0.35 6.84 -33.10
C ASP A 339 -1.52 7.83 -33.32
N ALA A 340 -2.67 7.42 -33.87
CA ALA A 340 -3.78 8.29 -34.19
C ALA A 340 -4.66 8.69 -32.98
N ASP A 341 -4.57 7.96 -31.86
CA ASP A 341 -5.41 8.20 -30.68
C ASP A 341 -4.78 9.09 -29.61
N PHE A 342 -3.54 9.60 -29.80
CA PHE A 342 -2.85 10.38 -28.77
C PHE A 342 -3.53 11.73 -28.46
N GLU A 343 -3.91 12.50 -29.49
CA GLU A 343 -4.64 13.77 -29.29
C GLU A 343 -6.09 13.52 -28.86
N ARG A 344 -6.70 12.39 -29.27
CA ARG A 344 -8.04 11.98 -28.85
C ARG A 344 -8.10 11.48 -27.42
N ALA A 345 -7.06 10.79 -26.96
CA ALA A 345 -6.93 10.33 -25.58
C ALA A 345 -6.68 11.53 -24.65
N LYS A 346 -5.84 12.48 -25.06
CA LYS A 346 -5.61 13.73 -24.33
C LYS A 346 -6.89 14.58 -24.23
N GLU A 347 -7.63 14.77 -25.33
CA GLU A 347 -8.96 15.42 -25.29
C GLU A 347 -10.01 14.62 -24.49
N ASN A 348 -9.98 13.28 -24.53
CA ASN A 348 -10.89 12.45 -23.73
C ASN A 348 -10.54 12.48 -22.24
N ILE A 349 -9.26 12.57 -21.88
CA ILE A 349 -8.80 12.68 -20.49
C ILE A 349 -9.23 14.03 -19.88
N ASP A 350 -9.25 15.10 -20.68
CA ASP A 350 -9.76 16.41 -20.26
C ASP A 350 -11.31 16.49 -20.29
N LYS A 351 -11.98 15.76 -21.19
CA LYS A 351 -13.46 15.73 -21.29
C LYS A 351 -14.14 14.71 -20.36
N ARG A 352 -13.48 13.64 -19.90
CA ARG A 352 -14.07 12.55 -19.09
C ARG A 352 -13.92 12.74 -17.58
N LYS A 353 -14.23 13.94 -17.09
CA LYS A 353 -14.47 14.19 -15.66
C LYS A 353 -15.77 13.53 -15.12
N SER A 354 -16.46 12.67 -15.88
CA SER A 354 -17.81 12.22 -15.48
C SER A 354 -18.33 10.89 -16.06
N GLN A 355 -17.52 9.85 -16.26
CA GLN A 355 -18.09 8.54 -16.63
C GLN A 355 -17.52 7.39 -15.81
N SER A 356 -18.44 6.74 -15.10
CA SER A 356 -18.28 5.68 -14.12
C SER A 356 -17.82 4.33 -14.70
N PHE A 357 -17.19 3.59 -13.78
CA PHE A 357 -16.69 2.21 -13.72
C PHE A 357 -17.21 1.13 -14.70
N GLU A 358 -18.42 1.22 -15.25
CA GLU A 358 -19.02 0.09 -15.99
C GLU A 358 -18.67 0.01 -17.48
N LYS A 359 -18.33 1.14 -18.13
CA LYS A 359 -18.08 1.13 -19.59
C LYS A 359 -16.74 0.49 -19.98
N PHE A 360 -15.75 0.47 -19.08
CA PHE A 360 -14.45 -0.11 -19.39
C PHE A 360 -14.51 -1.66 -19.39
N PHE A 361 -15.23 -2.26 -18.44
CA PHE A 361 -15.43 -3.70 -18.39
C PHE A 361 -16.47 -4.22 -19.40
N ALA A 362 -17.43 -3.40 -19.83
CA ALA A 362 -18.33 -3.79 -20.92
C ALA A 362 -17.58 -3.97 -22.26
N VAL A 363 -16.53 -3.18 -22.50
CA VAL A 363 -15.67 -3.32 -23.68
C VAL A 363 -14.77 -4.56 -23.57
N TYR A 364 -14.18 -4.81 -22.39
CA TYR A 364 -13.37 -6.02 -22.16
C TYR A 364 -14.19 -7.33 -22.15
N GLY A 365 -15.43 -7.29 -21.63
CA GLY A 365 -16.34 -8.43 -21.62
C GLY A 365 -16.90 -8.78 -23.00
N ASN A 366 -16.92 -7.83 -23.94
CA ASN A 366 -17.31 -8.06 -25.33
C ASN A 366 -16.13 -8.56 -26.18
N LEU A 367 -14.89 -8.09 -25.93
CA LEU A 367 -13.68 -8.59 -26.59
C LEU A 367 -13.44 -10.08 -26.29
N ASN A 368 -13.64 -10.52 -25.05
CA ASN A 368 -13.52 -11.94 -24.68
C ASN A 368 -14.65 -12.84 -25.23
N LYS A 369 -15.77 -12.25 -25.68
CA LYS A 369 -16.86 -12.99 -26.33
C LYS A 369 -16.69 -13.09 -27.84
N GLU A 370 -16.00 -12.13 -28.46
CA GLU A 370 -15.64 -12.20 -29.87
C GLU A 370 -14.49 -13.21 -30.10
N GLU A 371 -13.49 -13.29 -29.21
CA GLU A 371 -12.44 -14.32 -29.29
C GLU A 371 -12.98 -15.75 -29.03
N ALA A 372 -13.97 -15.92 -28.14
CA ALA A 372 -14.59 -17.23 -27.90
C ALA A 372 -15.57 -17.66 -29.02
N GLY A 373 -16.01 -16.72 -29.87
CA GLY A 373 -16.91 -16.98 -31.00
C GLY A 373 -16.20 -17.35 -32.31
N GLU A 374 -14.90 -17.06 -32.43
CA GLU A 374 -14.08 -17.48 -33.57
C GLU A 374 -13.56 -18.91 -33.42
N ASP A 375 -13.21 -19.34 -32.20
CA ASP A 375 -12.76 -20.72 -31.93
C ASP A 375 -13.86 -21.79 -32.14
N GLN A 376 -15.14 -21.43 -32.04
CA GLN A 376 -16.25 -22.34 -32.34
C GLN A 376 -16.56 -22.47 -33.84
N LYS A 377 -16.15 -21.52 -34.68
CA LYS A 377 -16.34 -21.61 -36.14
C LYS A 377 -15.22 -22.36 -36.86
N GLU A 378 -14.03 -22.44 -36.28
CA GLU A 378 -12.95 -23.27 -36.85
C GLU A 378 -13.08 -24.76 -36.52
N MET A 379 -13.83 -25.15 -35.49
CA MET A 379 -14.14 -26.56 -35.22
C MET A 379 -15.28 -27.14 -36.07
N GLU A 380 -16.29 -26.35 -36.45
CA GLU A 380 -17.39 -26.84 -37.31
C GLU A 380 -17.03 -26.93 -38.81
N ALA A 381 -15.92 -26.32 -39.25
CA ALA A 381 -15.45 -26.40 -40.64
C ALA A 381 -14.47 -27.56 -40.92
N ALA A 382 -14.10 -28.33 -39.89
CA ALA A 382 -13.14 -29.43 -40.01
C ALA A 382 -13.78 -30.84 -40.04
N ASP A 383 -15.10 -30.94 -39.86
CA ASP A 383 -15.86 -32.21 -39.92
C ASP A 383 -16.67 -32.39 -41.22
N ASP A 384 -16.49 -31.52 -42.22
CA ASP A 384 -17.11 -31.63 -43.55
C ASP A 384 -16.05 -31.53 -44.68
N VAL A 385 -15.10 -32.47 -44.73
CA VAL A 385 -14.41 -32.95 -45.95
C VAL A 385 -14.09 -34.44 -45.86
#